data_AF-A0A316JKK3-F1
#
_entry.id   AF-A0A316JKK3-F1
#
_cell.length_a   1.000
_cell.length_b   1.000
_cell.length_c   1.000
_cell.angle_alpha   90.00
_cell.angle_beta   90.00
_cell.angle_gamma   90.00
#
_symmetry.space_group_name_H-M   'P 1'
#
loop_
_entity.id
_entity.type
_entity.pdbx_description
1 polymer ?
#
loop_
_entity_poly.entity_id
_entity_poly.type
_entity_poly.pdbx_seq_one_letter_code
_entity_poly.pdbx_strand_id
1 'polypeptide(L)'
;MLLRSQGASASGFSLPEVLIVSVIGSLMLLSAIGLIASHTRTSSRMEAKMRTHDTWARIQFLLDQEIQESACISASNSSTLVLSLPPCSAPQATITYTQSGTNLLRTGPAIDNNDGSLILNTTSTDIVTSDLTPQSGFTVSTPDSRGAEYTISITDPTGFSFTNQGKSSAAQARSRIIDN
;
A
#
# COMPACT_ATOMS: atom_id res chain seq x y z
N MET A 1 -79.35 -12.93 -14.85
CA MET A 1 -78.13 -13.36 -14.12
C MET A 1 -77.48 -12.09 -13.59
N LEU A 2 -77.77 -11.73 -12.33
CA LEU A 2 -77.41 -10.44 -11.72
C LEU A 2 -76.07 -10.57 -10.98
N LEU A 3 -75.06 -9.83 -11.44
CA LEU A 3 -73.78 -9.65 -10.74
C LEU A 3 -74.02 -8.80 -9.47
N ARG A 4 -74.01 -9.43 -8.30
CA ARG A 4 -73.93 -8.72 -7.01
C ARG A 4 -72.51 -8.19 -6.83
N SER A 5 -72.37 -6.88 -7.00
CA SER A 5 -71.24 -6.10 -6.50
C SER A 5 -71.19 -6.25 -4.97
N GLN A 6 -70.16 -6.92 -4.45
CA GLN A 6 -69.82 -6.86 -3.04
C GLN A 6 -69.08 -5.54 -2.81
N GLY A 7 -69.81 -4.52 -2.33
CA GLY A 7 -69.22 -3.34 -1.74
C GLY A 7 -68.55 -3.73 -0.43
N ALA A 8 -67.28 -4.10 -0.48
CA ALA A 8 -66.44 -4.14 0.71
C ALA A 8 -66.29 -2.68 1.19
N SER A 9 -66.98 -2.33 2.28
CA SER A 9 -66.76 -1.07 2.98
C SER A 9 -65.29 -0.98 3.37
N ALA A 10 -64.52 -0.21 2.60
CA ALA A 10 -63.14 0.10 2.93
C ALA A 10 -63.15 0.91 4.23
N SER A 11 -62.82 0.26 5.34
CA SER A 11 -62.56 0.93 6.61
C SER A 11 -61.35 1.85 6.40
N GLY A 12 -61.60 3.17 6.31
CA GLY A 12 -60.53 4.15 6.21
C GLY A 12 -59.69 4.18 7.49
N PHE A 13 -58.40 4.46 7.35
CA PHE A 13 -57.51 4.64 8.49
C PHE A 13 -57.95 5.83 9.34
N SER A 14 -57.94 5.65 10.66
CA SER A 14 -58.19 6.77 11.56
C SER A 14 -56.97 7.71 11.58
N LEU A 15 -57.20 9.02 11.72
CA LEU A 15 -56.12 10.02 11.82
C LEU A 15 -55.02 9.65 12.83
N PRO A 16 -55.33 9.16 14.06
CA PRO A 16 -54.28 8.74 14.99
C PRO A 16 -53.46 7.53 14.50
N GLU A 17 -54.03 6.60 13.72
CA GLU A 17 -53.27 5.48 13.14
C GLU A 17 -52.22 5.97 12.13
N VAL A 18 -52.61 6.91 11.24
CA VAL A 18 -51.67 7.50 10.27
C VAL A 18 -50.54 8.23 10.99
N LEU A 19 -50.85 8.94 12.08
CA LEU A 19 -49.85 9.63 12.88
C LEU A 19 -48.84 8.65 13.52
N ILE A 20 -49.33 7.56 14.11
CA ILE A 20 -48.47 6.53 14.73
C ILE A 20 -47.56 5.90 13.68
N VAL A 21 -48.10 5.54 12.50
CA VAL A 21 -47.31 4.96 11.40
C VAL A 21 -46.25 5.95 10.91
N SER A 22 -46.59 7.24 10.79
CA SER A 22 -45.63 8.27 10.39
C SER A 22 -44.49 8.42 11.40
N VAL A 23 -44.79 8.40 12.71
CA VAL A 23 -43.76 8.49 13.75
C VAL A 23 -42.84 7.28 13.71
N ILE A 24 -43.40 6.06 13.65
CA ILE A 24 -42.61 4.83 13.57
C ILE A 24 -41.77 4.81 12.29
N GLY A 25 -42.35 5.19 11.15
CA GLY A 25 -41.65 5.26 9.87
C GLY A 25 -40.50 6.26 9.90
N SER A 26 -40.69 7.44 10.48
CA SER A 26 -39.63 8.43 10.65
C SER A 26 -38.49 7.92 11.54
N LEU A 27 -38.82 7.21 12.63
CA LEU A 27 -37.83 6.65 13.54
C LEU A 27 -37.01 5.54 12.87
N MET A 28 -37.65 4.67 12.08
CA MET A 28 -36.97 3.64 11.29
C MET A 28 -36.07 4.24 10.20
N LEU A 29 -36.52 5.32 9.55
CA LEU A 29 -35.72 5.99 8.54
C LEU A 29 -34.46 6.62 9.15
N LEU A 30 -34.59 7.26 10.32
CA LEU A 30 -33.45 7.84 11.03
C LEU A 30 -32.42 6.78 11.46
N SER A 31 -32.88 5.62 11.95
CA SER A 31 -31.96 4.54 12.32
C SER A 31 -31.23 3.95 11.11
N ALA A 32 -31.93 3.77 9.98
CA ALA A 32 -31.33 3.30 8.74
C ALA A 32 -30.24 4.26 8.22
N ILE A 33 -30.48 5.58 8.25
CA ILE A 33 -29.50 6.59 7.84
C ILE A 33 -28.23 6.50 8.71
N GLY A 34 -28.39 6.33 10.03
CA GLY A 34 -27.25 6.17 10.94
C GLY A 34 -26.38 4.95 10.62
N LEU A 35 -27.02 3.81 10.31
CA LEU A 35 -26.32 2.58 9.93
C LEU A 35 -25.58 2.74 8.61
N ILE A 36 -26.22 3.34 7.60
CA ILE A 36 -25.58 3.59 6.29
C ILE A 36 -24.36 4.49 6.46
N ALA A 37 -24.49 5.60 7.21
CA ALA A 37 -23.37 6.51 7.46
C ALA A 37 -22.21 5.81 8.19
N SER A 38 -22.51 4.94 9.15
CA SER A 38 -21.50 4.13 9.85
C SER A 38 -20.81 3.14 8.90
N HIS A 39 -21.59 2.47 8.05
CA HIS A 39 -21.07 1.53 7.06
C HIS A 39 -20.16 2.22 6.04
N THR A 40 -20.57 3.38 5.51
CA THR A 40 -19.75 4.18 4.59
C THR A 40 -18.42 4.59 5.22
N ARG A 41 -18.44 5.07 6.48
CA ARG A 41 -17.21 5.42 7.20
C ARG A 41 -16.30 4.22 7.39
N THR A 42 -16.87 3.08 7.76
CA THR A 42 -16.11 1.84 7.97
C THR A 42 -15.51 1.34 6.66
N SER A 43 -16.27 1.36 5.56
CA SER A 43 -15.81 0.98 4.23
C SER A 43 -14.67 1.88 3.75
N SER A 44 -14.76 3.20 3.95
CA SER A 44 -13.69 4.14 3.58
C SER A 44 -12.37 3.88 4.33
N ARG A 45 -12.45 3.52 5.62
CA ARG A 45 -11.27 3.16 6.43
C ARG A 45 -10.65 1.85 5.96
N MET A 46 -11.48 0.88 5.61
CA MET A 46 -10.99 -0.41 5.10
C MET A 46 -10.27 -0.24 3.76
N GLU A 47 -10.82 0.59 2.87
CA GLU A 47 -10.19 0.89 1.59
C GLU A 47 -8.83 1.58 1.76
N ALA A 48 -8.72 2.57 2.64
CA ALA A 48 -7.44 3.23 2.95
C ALA A 48 -6.39 2.24 3.47
N LYS A 49 -6.80 1.33 4.35
CA LYS A 49 -5.93 0.27 4.87
C LYS A 49 -5.48 -0.71 3.79
N MET A 50 -6.40 -1.14 2.92
CA MET A 50 -6.08 -2.03 1.80
C MET A 50 -5.07 -1.38 0.84
N ARG A 51 -5.29 -0.11 0.47
CA ARG A 51 -4.33 0.63 -0.37
C ARG A 51 -2.94 0.69 0.25
N THR A 52 -2.85 0.98 1.54
CA THR A 52 -1.57 1.04 2.26
C THR A 52 -0.88 -0.33 2.30
N HIS A 53 -1.65 -1.40 2.49
CA HIS A 53 -1.15 -2.77 2.45
C HIS A 53 -0.62 -3.16 1.07
N ASP A 54 -1.34 -2.83 0.00
CA ASP A 54 -0.93 -3.13 -1.38
C ASP A 54 0.31 -2.34 -1.77
N THR A 55 0.38 -1.06 -1.40
CA THR A 55 1.58 -0.22 -1.55
C THR A 55 2.78 -0.84 -0.83
N TRP A 56 2.58 -1.27 0.42
CA TRP A 56 3.62 -1.95 1.20
C TRP A 56 4.12 -3.23 0.52
N ALA A 57 3.20 -4.10 0.09
CA ALA A 57 3.54 -5.35 -0.58
C ALA A 57 4.31 -5.13 -1.89
N ARG A 58 3.93 -4.10 -2.67
CA ARG A 58 4.61 -3.74 -3.92
C ARG A 58 6.04 -3.26 -3.69
N ILE A 59 6.26 -2.41 -2.69
CA ILE A 59 7.59 -1.90 -2.34
C ILE A 59 8.49 -3.04 -1.86
N GLN A 60 7.95 -3.90 -1.00
CA GLN A 60 8.65 -5.08 -0.48
C GLN A 60 9.11 -5.98 -1.64
N PHE A 61 8.19 -6.30 -2.56
CA PHE A 61 8.52 -7.11 -3.74
C PHE A 61 9.59 -6.46 -4.62
N LEU A 62 9.46 -5.16 -4.91
CA LEU A 62 10.42 -4.43 -5.73
C LEU A 62 11.83 -4.47 -5.12
N LEU A 63 11.94 -4.15 -3.82
CA LEU A 63 13.23 -4.16 -3.14
C LEU A 63 13.82 -5.56 -3.07
N ASP A 64 13.02 -6.58 -2.76
CA ASP A 64 13.49 -7.96 -2.72
C ASP A 64 13.99 -8.42 -4.10
N GLN A 65 13.29 -8.07 -5.18
CA GLN A 65 13.72 -8.36 -6.54
C GLN A 65 15.04 -7.68 -6.87
N GLU A 66 15.16 -6.37 -6.61
CA GLU A 66 16.38 -5.64 -6.93
C GLU A 66 17.57 -6.05 -6.07
N ILE A 67 17.33 -6.42 -4.81
CA ILE A 67 18.34 -7.03 -3.95
C ILE A 67 18.82 -8.36 -4.55
N GLN A 68 17.91 -9.21 -5.03
CA GLN A 68 18.28 -10.48 -5.67
C GLN A 68 19.06 -10.28 -6.99
N GLU A 69 18.70 -9.26 -7.77
CA GLU A 69 19.40 -8.91 -9.01
C GLU A 69 20.75 -8.22 -8.76
N SER A 70 20.92 -7.59 -7.60
CA SER A 70 22.18 -6.97 -7.21
C SER A 70 23.29 -8.01 -7.01
N ALA A 71 24.50 -7.60 -7.33
CA ALA A 71 25.70 -8.38 -7.08
C ALA A 71 26.34 -8.03 -5.73
N CYS A 72 26.23 -6.75 -5.32
CA CYS A 72 26.79 -6.24 -4.08
C CYS A 72 25.83 -5.23 -3.45
N ILE A 73 25.76 -5.26 -2.12
CA ILE A 73 24.89 -4.41 -1.32
C ILE A 73 25.75 -3.61 -0.35
N SER A 74 25.43 -2.33 -0.18
CA SER A 74 26.00 -1.50 0.88
C SER A 74 24.97 -0.55 1.46
N ALA A 75 25.03 -0.31 2.76
CA ALA A 75 24.24 0.73 3.42
C ALA A 75 25.09 1.99 3.61
N SER A 76 24.49 3.15 3.40
CA SER A 76 25.06 4.45 3.76
C SER A 76 24.14 5.16 4.75
N ASN A 77 24.70 5.65 5.85
CA ASN A 77 24.00 6.48 6.84
C ASN A 77 22.67 5.91 7.38
N SER A 78 22.54 4.58 7.46
CA SER A 78 21.36 3.84 7.98
C SER A 78 20.00 4.16 7.32
N SER A 79 19.97 4.98 6.27
CA SER A 79 18.77 5.49 5.59
C SER A 79 18.91 5.47 4.08
N THR A 80 20.06 4.99 3.60
CA THR A 80 20.38 4.82 2.18
C THR A 80 20.79 3.38 1.94
N LEU A 81 20.11 2.72 1.00
CA LEU A 81 20.49 1.40 0.50
C LEU A 81 21.08 1.58 -0.90
N VAL A 82 22.28 1.07 -1.11
CA VAL A 82 22.96 1.10 -2.41
C VAL A 82 23.13 -0.34 -2.90
N LEU A 83 22.59 -0.60 -4.08
CA LEU A 83 22.62 -1.87 -4.78
C LEU A 83 23.48 -1.71 -6.03
N SER A 84 24.56 -2.48 -6.14
CA SER A 84 25.40 -2.53 -7.34
C SER A 84 24.96 -3.69 -8.21
N LEU A 85 24.66 -3.43 -9.48
CA LEU A 85 24.34 -4.47 -10.46
C LEU A 85 25.60 -5.35 -10.74
N PRO A 86 25.54 -6.47 -11.45
CA PRO A 86 26.74 -7.28 -11.77
C PRO A 86 27.55 -6.75 -12.98
N PRO A 87 28.89 -6.89 -13.04
CA PRO A 87 29.87 -7.40 -12.05
C PRO A 87 30.51 -6.36 -11.08
N CYS A 88 30.60 -6.65 -9.77
CA CYS A 88 31.04 -5.74 -8.69
C CYS A 88 32.42 -5.02 -8.82
N SER A 89 33.20 -5.25 -9.88
CA SER A 89 34.61 -4.85 -10.00
C SER A 89 34.88 -3.67 -10.95
N ALA A 90 33.86 -2.98 -11.45
CA ALA A 90 33.97 -1.90 -12.45
C ALA A 90 33.11 -0.66 -12.07
N PRO A 91 33.17 0.50 -12.77
CA PRO A 91 32.17 1.54 -12.60
C PRO A 91 30.83 1.03 -13.11
N GLN A 92 29.92 0.71 -12.20
CA GLN A 92 28.66 0.07 -12.51
C GLN A 92 27.47 1.00 -12.35
N ALA A 93 26.42 0.68 -13.07
CA ALA A 93 25.09 1.14 -12.75
C ALA A 93 24.71 0.70 -11.32
N THR A 94 24.38 1.69 -10.49
CA THR A 94 23.96 1.51 -9.11
C THR A 94 22.51 1.93 -8.95
N ILE A 95 21.77 1.22 -8.12
CA ILE A 95 20.43 1.60 -7.69
C ILE A 95 20.52 2.02 -6.23
N THR A 96 20.05 3.21 -5.93
CA THR A 96 20.12 3.83 -4.61
C THR A 96 18.73 4.16 -4.12
N TYR A 97 18.35 3.63 -2.97
CA TYR A 97 17.13 3.99 -2.26
C TYR A 97 17.46 4.97 -1.15
N THR A 98 16.78 6.11 -1.14
CA THR A 98 16.94 7.15 -0.11
C THR A 98 15.59 7.66 0.35
N GLN A 99 15.45 7.89 1.64
CA GLN A 99 14.28 8.61 2.15
C GLN A 99 14.51 10.12 2.04
N SER A 100 13.54 10.82 1.44
CA SER A 100 13.46 12.28 1.39
C SER A 100 12.11 12.74 1.92
N GLY A 101 12.07 13.15 3.20
CA GLY A 101 10.81 13.48 3.88
C GLY A 101 9.97 12.22 4.09
N THR A 102 8.77 12.18 3.50
CA THR A 102 7.89 10.99 3.47
C THR A 102 8.06 10.17 2.20
N ASN A 103 8.94 10.58 1.28
CA ASN A 103 9.14 9.90 0.01
C ASN A 103 10.28 8.89 0.10
N LEU A 104 10.06 7.69 -0.43
CA LEU A 104 11.14 6.77 -0.79
C LEU A 104 11.52 7.04 -2.24
N LEU A 105 12.75 7.50 -2.45
CA LEU A 105 13.30 7.77 -3.78
C LEU A 105 14.18 6.62 -4.22
N ARG A 106 13.98 6.15 -5.45
CA ARG A 106 14.87 5.21 -6.15
C ARG A 106 15.64 6.00 -7.20
N THR A 107 16.96 6.01 -7.12
CA THR A 107 17.85 6.63 -8.11
C THR A 107 18.73 5.56 -8.73
N GLY A 108 18.75 5.44 -10.05
CA GLY A 108 19.56 4.43 -10.75
C GLY A 108 19.17 4.32 -12.21
N PRO A 109 19.51 3.21 -12.88
CA PRO A 109 19.02 2.92 -14.23
C PRO A 109 17.52 3.14 -14.37
N ALA A 110 17.13 3.85 -15.42
CA ALA A 110 15.72 4.01 -15.75
C ALA A 110 15.09 2.64 -16.06
N ILE A 111 13.81 2.49 -15.75
CA ILE A 111 13.04 1.31 -16.12
C ILE A 111 12.39 1.56 -17.48
N ASP A 112 12.61 0.68 -18.45
CA ASP A 112 11.94 0.73 -19.75
C ASP A 112 10.44 0.51 -19.55
N ASN A 113 9.63 1.42 -20.06
CA ASN A 113 8.17 1.35 -19.97
C ASN A 113 7.57 0.22 -20.82
N ASN A 114 8.33 -0.35 -21.76
CA ASN A 114 7.84 -1.39 -22.66
C ASN A 114 7.95 -2.80 -22.07
N ASP A 115 9.07 -3.10 -21.43
CA ASP A 115 9.38 -4.45 -20.94
C ASP A 115 9.78 -4.51 -19.45
N GLY A 116 9.89 -3.36 -18.78
CA GLY A 116 10.29 -3.28 -17.38
C GLY A 116 11.78 -3.52 -17.13
N SER A 117 12.61 -3.59 -18.18
CA SER A 117 14.05 -3.81 -18.06
C SER A 117 14.80 -2.54 -17.61
N LEU A 118 16.01 -2.72 -17.07
CA LEU A 118 16.86 -1.60 -16.67
C LEU A 118 17.67 -1.07 -17.85
N ILE A 119 17.51 0.22 -18.13
CA ILE A 119 18.27 0.96 -19.13
C ILE A 119 19.55 1.51 -18.48
N LEU A 120 20.65 0.76 -18.60
CA LEU A 120 21.89 1.00 -17.82
C LEU A 120 22.62 2.31 -18.16
N ASN A 121 22.32 2.95 -19.29
CA ASN A 121 22.95 4.18 -19.76
C ASN A 121 22.13 5.44 -19.45
N THR A 122 20.96 5.31 -18.82
CA THR A 122 20.13 6.45 -18.40
C THR A 122 19.86 6.36 -16.91
N THR A 123 19.93 7.50 -16.22
CA THR A 123 19.62 7.56 -14.78
C THR A 123 18.26 8.24 -14.60
N SER A 124 17.39 7.62 -13.80
CA SER A 124 16.14 8.21 -13.33
C SER A 124 16.15 8.36 -11.81
N THR A 125 15.37 9.31 -11.30
CA THR A 125 15.03 9.42 -9.89
C THR A 125 13.50 9.34 -9.79
N ASP A 126 13.03 8.22 -9.24
CA ASP A 126 11.62 7.88 -9.18
C ASP A 126 11.13 7.86 -7.73
N ILE A 127 9.90 8.34 -7.49
CA ILE A 127 9.24 8.22 -6.19
C ILE A 127 8.58 6.84 -6.14
N VAL A 128 9.08 5.98 -5.26
CA VAL A 128 8.57 4.62 -5.05
C VAL A 128 7.32 4.65 -4.17
N THR A 129 7.33 5.52 -3.16
CA THR A 129 6.18 5.81 -2.30
C THR A 129 6.31 7.20 -1.67
N SER A 130 5.19 7.80 -1.30
CA SER A 130 5.09 9.10 -0.61
C SER A 130 4.59 9.01 0.83
N ASP A 131 4.36 7.79 1.32
CA ASP A 131 3.63 7.52 2.56
C ASP A 131 4.55 6.94 3.66
N LEU A 132 5.86 7.15 3.55
CA LEU A 132 6.79 6.74 4.60
C LEU A 132 6.57 7.53 5.89
N THR A 133 6.74 6.86 7.02
CA THR A 133 6.84 7.54 8.31
C THR A 133 7.99 8.57 8.26
N PRO A 134 7.76 9.82 8.67
CA PRO A 134 8.82 10.82 8.71
C PRO A 134 10.01 10.35 9.55
N GLN A 135 11.23 10.58 9.06
CA GLN A 135 12.52 10.36 9.76
C GLN A 135 12.92 8.90 10.08
N SER A 136 11.99 7.95 10.13
CA SER A 136 12.27 6.54 10.42
C SER A 136 11.54 5.54 9.52
N GLY A 137 10.90 6.04 8.45
CA GLY A 137 10.14 5.25 7.50
C GLY A 137 10.97 4.29 6.66
N PHE A 138 12.27 4.54 6.53
CA PHE A 138 13.20 3.62 5.88
C PHE A 138 14.52 3.58 6.64
N THR A 139 14.83 2.43 7.21
CA THR A 139 16.12 2.18 7.84
C THR A 139 16.79 0.96 7.22
N VAL A 140 18.10 1.00 7.11
CA VAL A 140 18.89 -0.01 6.40
C VAL A 140 20.07 -0.42 7.28
N SER A 141 20.25 -1.73 7.40
CA SER A 141 21.40 -2.37 8.01
C SER A 141 21.92 -3.42 7.03
N THR A 142 23.22 -3.46 6.79
CA THR A 142 23.85 -4.51 5.98
C THR A 142 24.80 -5.27 6.87
N PRO A 143 24.34 -6.34 7.55
CA PRO A 143 25.21 -7.15 8.40
C PRO A 143 26.36 -7.77 7.60
N ASP A 144 26.17 -8.00 6.31
CA ASP A 144 27.20 -8.42 5.36
C ASP A 144 27.00 -7.74 3.98
N SER A 145 27.93 -7.97 3.05
CA SER A 145 27.87 -7.38 1.68
C SER A 145 26.88 -8.08 0.73
N ARG A 146 26.13 -9.06 1.23
CA ARG A 146 25.26 -9.96 0.44
C ARG A 146 23.81 -10.02 0.93
N GLY A 147 23.58 -9.72 2.19
CA GLY A 147 22.30 -9.61 2.85
C GLY A 147 22.06 -8.15 3.24
N ALA A 148 21.03 -7.56 2.65
CA ALA A 148 20.43 -6.35 3.20
C ALA A 148 19.41 -6.76 4.27
N GLU A 149 19.52 -6.23 5.47
CA GLU A 149 18.42 -6.14 6.42
C GLU A 149 17.88 -4.71 6.34
N TYR A 150 16.73 -4.52 5.72
CA TYR A 150 16.09 -3.22 5.68
C TYR A 150 14.78 -3.27 6.46
N THR A 151 14.43 -2.15 7.10
CA THR A 151 13.14 -1.92 7.71
C THR A 151 12.44 -0.77 7.01
N ILE A 152 11.19 -1.00 6.59
CA ILE A 152 10.32 -0.02 5.96
C ILE A 152 9.08 0.12 6.83
N SER A 153 8.78 1.35 7.19
CA SER A 153 7.58 1.76 7.89
C SER A 153 6.78 2.74 7.05
N ILE A 154 5.58 2.31 6.62
CA ILE A 154 4.62 3.13 5.88
C ILE A 154 3.48 3.44 6.83
N THR A 155 3.08 4.71 6.90
CA THR A 155 1.99 5.17 7.76
C THR A 155 0.95 5.90 6.92
N ASP A 156 -0.30 5.46 7.01
CA ASP A 156 -1.39 6.12 6.32
C ASP A 156 -1.84 7.41 7.05
N PRO A 157 -2.64 8.27 6.40
CA PRO A 157 -3.16 9.49 7.04
C PRO A 157 -4.08 9.24 8.25
N THR A 158 -4.55 8.00 8.46
CA THR A 158 -5.38 7.61 9.60
C THR A 158 -4.56 7.15 10.81
N GLY A 159 -3.22 7.07 10.66
CA GLY A 159 -2.28 6.62 11.69
C GLY A 159 -2.04 5.11 11.70
N PHE A 160 -2.57 4.38 10.71
CA PHE A 160 -2.31 2.96 10.54
C PHE A 160 -0.93 2.76 9.90
N SER A 161 -0.08 1.93 10.51
CA SER A 161 1.28 1.68 10.01
C SER A 161 1.55 0.21 9.71
N PHE A 162 2.25 -0.06 8.60
CA PHE A 162 2.88 -1.35 8.33
C PHE A 162 4.38 -1.23 8.54
N THR A 163 5.00 -2.23 9.16
CA THR A 163 6.46 -2.31 9.34
C THR A 163 6.93 -3.74 9.23
N ASN A 164 7.97 -4.01 8.44
CA ASN A 164 8.61 -5.33 8.44
C ASN A 164 9.53 -5.45 9.67
N GLN A 165 9.42 -6.55 10.42
CA GLN A 165 10.13 -6.72 11.70
C GLN A 165 11.59 -7.15 11.52
N GLY A 166 12.41 -6.32 10.87
CA GLY A 166 13.87 -6.45 10.90
C GLY A 166 14.44 -7.71 10.24
N LYS A 167 13.66 -8.39 9.40
CA LYS A 167 14.18 -9.45 8.51
C LYS A 167 13.69 -9.09 7.12
N SER A 168 14.62 -8.79 6.21
CA SER A 168 14.29 -8.82 4.79
C SER A 168 13.69 -10.19 4.48
N SER A 169 12.82 -10.23 3.48
CA SER A 169 12.18 -11.44 2.97
C SER A 169 13.24 -12.33 2.30
N ALA A 170 14.14 -12.94 3.08
CA ALA A 170 15.18 -13.88 2.66
C ALA A 170 16.01 -13.50 1.41
N ALA A 171 15.94 -12.25 0.97
CA ALA A 171 16.46 -11.81 -0.32
C ALA A 171 17.96 -11.59 -0.17
N GLN A 172 18.73 -12.39 -0.90
CA GLN A 172 20.18 -12.34 -0.91
C GLN A 172 20.65 -11.96 -2.32
N ALA A 173 21.68 -11.13 -2.40
CA ALA A 173 22.35 -10.81 -3.65
C ALA A 173 22.85 -12.09 -4.33
N ARG A 174 22.78 -12.12 -5.67
CA ARG A 174 23.16 -13.31 -6.44
C ARG A 174 24.66 -13.58 -6.30
N SER A 175 25.00 -14.68 -5.61
CA SER A 175 26.37 -15.21 -5.57
C SER A 175 26.76 -15.76 -6.94
N ARG A 176 27.63 -15.06 -7.68
CA ARG A 176 28.36 -15.66 -8.79
C ARG A 176 29.72 -16.11 -8.29
N ILE A 177 29.90 -17.43 -8.20
CA ILE A 177 31.22 -18.06 -8.08
C ILE A 177 31.97 -17.64 -9.35
N ILE A 178 33.01 -16.82 -9.19
CA ILE A 178 34.02 -16.65 -10.21
C ILE A 178 35.00 -17.77 -9.94
N ASP A 179 34.75 -18.94 -10.55
CA ASP A 179 35.79 -19.95 -10.68
C ASP A 179 36.86 -19.32 -11.60
N ASN A 180 38.01 -19.01 -11.00
CA ASN A 180 39.23 -18.61 -11.72
C ASN A 180 39.91 -19.85 -12.31
#